data_AF-A0A353F5V0-F1
#
_entry.id   AF-A0A353F5V0-F1
#
_cell.length_a   1.000
_cell.length_b   1.000
_cell.length_c   1.000
_cell.angle_alpha   90.00
_cell.angle_beta   90.00
_cell.angle_gamma   90.00
#
_symmetry.space_group_name_H-M   'P 1'
#
loop_
_entity.id
_entity.type
_entity.pdbx_description
1 polymer ?
#
loop_
_entity_poly.entity_id
_entity_poly.type
_entity_poly.pdbx_seq_one_letter_code
_entity_poly.pdbx_strand_id
1 'polypeptide(L)'
;KTGERGLLGWGALVVFFLLLLVSMNDSGPLAGIYRAGSLVFGGGHVVLPLLQESMVDGGYMSNEVFLGGYGATQAVPGPVFTFAAFLGVKAEIFGNPWLGAGTSLIAIFLPGMLLLGGTMRIWGRLRSKRWAQRAVNGANAGVV
;
A
#
# COMPACT_ATOMS: atom_id res chain seq x y z
N LYS A 1 -28.53 0.57 -13.97
CA LYS A 1 -27.18 -0.05 -13.76
C LYS A 1 -26.14 0.86 -13.09
N THR A 2 -26.45 2.13 -12.78
CA THR A 2 -25.50 3.10 -12.18
C THR A 2 -25.42 3.04 -10.64
N GLY A 3 -26.34 2.33 -9.99
CA GLY A 3 -26.42 2.21 -8.52
C GLY A 3 -25.44 1.20 -7.92
N GLU A 4 -25.32 0.00 -8.51
CA GLU A 4 -24.46 -1.08 -8.01
C GLU A 4 -22.97 -0.70 -8.03
N ARG A 5 -22.51 -0.06 -9.11
CA ARG A 5 -21.13 0.47 -9.18
C ARG A 5 -20.86 1.60 -8.18
N GLY A 6 -21.90 2.27 -7.68
CA GLY A 6 -21.79 3.29 -6.65
C GLY A 6 -21.57 2.71 -5.26
N LEU A 7 -22.30 1.64 -4.94
CA LEU A 7 -22.19 0.93 -3.65
C LEU A 7 -20.83 0.24 -3.51
N LEU A 8 -20.32 -0.36 -4.58
CA LEU A 8 -19.00 -1.02 -4.57
C LEU A 8 -17.85 -0.06 -4.25
N GLY A 9 -17.90 1.18 -4.74
CA GLY A 9 -16.86 2.18 -4.43
C GLY A 9 -16.87 2.60 -2.96
N TRP A 10 -18.04 2.86 -2.39
CA TRP A 10 -18.16 3.16 -0.95
C TRP A 10 -17.76 1.97 -0.08
N GLY A 11 -18.14 0.76 -0.48
CA GLY A 11 -17.70 -0.47 0.17
C GLY A 11 -16.17 -0.58 0.21
N ALA A 12 -15.48 -0.31 -0.90
CA ALA A 12 -14.03 -0.33 -0.96
C ALA A 12 -13.37 0.69 -0.01
N LEU A 13 -13.92 1.91 0.08
CA LEU A 13 -13.44 2.92 1.03
C LEU A 13 -13.65 2.49 2.49
N VAL A 14 -14.83 1.95 2.81
CA VAL A 14 -15.12 1.45 4.15
C VAL A 14 -14.17 0.30 4.51
N VAL A 15 -13.96 -0.65 3.60
CA VAL A 15 -13.01 -1.75 3.80
C VAL A 15 -11.58 -1.23 4.00
N PHE A 16 -11.15 -0.24 3.21
CA PHE A 16 -9.84 0.40 3.40
C PHE A 16 -9.69 0.97 4.81
N PHE A 17 -10.63 1.81 5.26
CA PHE A 17 -10.53 2.43 6.58
C PHE A 17 -10.65 1.42 7.71
N LEU A 18 -11.50 0.40 7.58
CA LEU A 18 -11.61 -0.68 8.56
C LEU A 18 -10.30 -1.47 8.69
N LEU A 19 -9.72 -1.90 7.57
CA LEU A 19 -8.45 -2.63 7.57
C LEU A 19 -7.30 -1.77 8.11
N LEU A 20 -7.28 -0.48 7.79
CA LEU A 20 -6.30 0.45 8.34
C LEU A 20 -6.42 0.54 9.86
N LEU A 21 -7.63 0.71 10.40
CA LEU A 21 -7.85 0.77 11.84
C LEU A 21 -7.48 -0.53 12.56
N VAL A 22 -7.79 -1.68 11.96
CA VAL A 22 -7.37 -2.99 12.50
C VAL A 22 -5.84 -3.09 12.52
N SER A 23 -5.19 -2.69 11.42
CA SER A 23 -3.73 -2.70 11.26
C SER A 23 -3.00 -1.75 12.22
N MET A 24 -3.64 -0.70 12.74
CA MET A 24 -3.06 0.18 13.77
C MET A 24 -2.91 -0.52 15.12
N ASN A 25 -3.79 -1.47 15.42
CA ASN A 25 -3.82 -2.16 16.72
C ASN A 25 -3.08 -3.51 16.69
N ASP A 26 -2.55 -3.91 15.53
CA ASP A 26 -1.87 -5.18 15.32
C ASP A 26 -0.37 -4.95 15.03
N SER A 27 0.48 -5.57 15.84
CA SER A 27 1.94 -5.58 15.70
C SER A 27 2.45 -6.70 14.78
N GLY A 28 1.54 -7.46 14.16
CA GLY A 28 1.81 -8.51 13.19
C GLY A 28 2.55 -7.99 11.94
N PRO A 29 3.31 -8.84 11.25
CA PRO A 29 4.11 -8.45 10.09
C PRO A 29 3.21 -8.07 8.90
N LEU A 30 2.10 -8.78 8.69
CA LEU A 30 1.10 -8.43 7.66
C LEU A 30 0.42 -7.09 7.95
N ALA A 31 0.09 -6.81 9.21
CA ALA A 31 -0.47 -5.53 9.60
C ALA A 31 0.52 -4.40 9.37
N GLY A 32 1.81 -4.60 9.71
CA GLY A 32 2.88 -3.66 9.39
C GLY A 32 3.02 -3.39 7.88
N ILE A 33 2.98 -4.42 7.05
CA ILE A 33 3.03 -4.29 5.58
C ILE A 33 1.82 -3.53 5.04
N TYR A 34 0.61 -3.86 5.50
CA TYR A 34 -0.61 -3.16 5.08
C TYR A 34 -0.58 -1.68 5.48
N ARG A 35 -0.12 -1.38 6.70
CA ARG A 35 0.07 -0.01 7.22
C ARG A 35 1.05 0.76 6.36
N ALA A 36 2.21 0.17 6.09
CA ALA A 36 3.23 0.77 5.23
C ALA A 36 2.63 1.09 3.85
N GLY A 37 1.89 0.16 3.24
CA GLY A 37 1.21 0.38 1.96
C GLY A 37 0.08 1.42 1.99
N SER A 38 -0.53 1.65 3.15
CA SER A 38 -1.62 2.63 3.33
C SER A 38 -1.13 4.06 3.56
N LEU A 39 0.05 4.21 4.17
CA LEU A 39 0.61 5.50 4.57
C LEU A 39 1.66 6.03 3.58
N VAL A 40 1.80 5.39 2.41
CA VAL A 40 2.69 5.86 1.35
C VAL A 40 2.14 7.15 0.75
N PHE A 41 2.69 8.28 1.16
CA PHE A 41 2.56 9.55 0.46
C PHE A 41 3.97 10.07 0.13
N GLY A 42 4.28 10.23 -1.16
CA GLY A 42 5.55 10.83 -1.60
C GLY A 42 6.63 9.89 -2.17
N GLY A 43 6.33 8.60 -2.38
CA GLY A 43 7.23 7.65 -3.07
C GLY A 43 7.85 6.57 -2.16
N GLY A 44 8.67 5.68 -2.74
CA GLY A 44 9.18 4.47 -2.07
C GLY A 44 10.03 4.72 -0.81
N HIS A 45 10.62 5.91 -0.67
CA HIS A 45 11.51 6.26 0.45
C HIS A 45 10.79 6.49 1.79
N VAL A 46 9.48 6.76 1.76
CA VAL A 46 8.68 6.95 2.99
C VAL A 46 8.16 5.62 3.54
N VAL A 47 8.13 4.58 2.69
CA VAL A 47 7.63 3.23 3.04
C VAL A 47 8.67 2.44 3.81
N LEU A 48 9.94 2.62 3.45
CA LEU A 48 11.02 1.81 3.97
C LEU A 48 11.18 1.95 5.50
N PRO A 49 11.13 3.17 6.10
CA PRO A 49 11.16 3.31 7.56
C PRO A 49 10.00 2.58 8.24
N LEU A 50 8.79 2.63 7.69
CA LEU A 50 7.61 1.96 8.26
C LEU A 50 7.71 0.43 8.18
N LEU A 51 8.27 -0.09 7.08
CA LEU A 51 8.57 -1.52 6.95
C LEU A 51 9.69 -1.95 7.88
N GLN A 52 10.72 -1.12 8.06
CA GLN A 52 11.82 -1.41 8.97
C GLN A 52 11.33 -1.44 10.42
N GLU A 53 10.54 -0.45 10.84
CA GLU A 53 9.93 -0.40 12.17
C GLU A 53 9.09 -1.66 12.43
N SER A 54 8.21 -2.02 11.50
CA SER A 54 7.35 -3.21 11.69
C SER A 54 8.09 -4.54 11.63
N MET A 55 9.15 -4.67 10.82
CA MET A 55 9.85 -5.94 10.60
C MET A 55 11.05 -6.14 11.52
N VAL A 56 11.83 -5.10 11.74
CA VAL A 56 13.07 -5.15 12.53
C VAL A 56 12.77 -4.85 13.99
N ASP A 57 12.14 -3.71 14.28
CA ASP A 57 11.82 -3.35 15.67
C ASP A 57 10.71 -4.26 16.23
N GLY A 58 9.84 -4.76 15.35
CA GLY A 58 8.88 -5.83 15.66
C GLY A 58 9.50 -7.22 15.88
N GLY A 59 10.80 -7.39 15.64
CA GLY A 59 11.53 -8.62 15.96
C GLY A 59 11.41 -9.77 14.95
N TYR A 60 10.86 -9.53 13.75
CA TYR A 60 10.69 -10.58 12.73
C TYR A 60 11.96 -10.87 11.93
N MET A 61 12.90 -9.92 11.85
CA MET A 61 14.21 -10.12 11.23
C MET A 61 15.24 -9.11 11.74
N SER A 62 16.52 -9.41 11.53
CA SER A 62 17.59 -8.46 11.84
C SER A 62 17.67 -7.32 10.82
N ASN A 63 18.29 -6.21 11.22
CA ASN A 63 18.50 -5.06 10.34
C ASN A 63 19.36 -5.42 9.12
N GLU A 64 20.37 -6.28 9.30
CA GLU A 64 21.24 -6.74 8.23
C GLU A 64 20.48 -7.56 7.18
N VAL A 65 19.57 -8.44 7.62
CA VAL A 65 18.71 -9.22 6.72
C VAL A 65 17.77 -8.31 5.95
N PHE A 66 17.17 -7.32 6.62
CA PHE A 66 16.28 -6.34 6.00
C PHE A 66 17.00 -5.51 4.93
N LEU A 67 18.13 -4.90 5.27
CA LEU A 67 18.92 -4.08 4.34
C LEU A 67 19.52 -4.91 3.21
N GLY A 68 19.99 -6.13 3.48
CA GLY A 68 20.47 -7.05 2.47
C GLY A 68 19.38 -7.43 1.45
N GLY A 69 18.17 -7.71 1.94
CA GLY A 69 17.01 -7.97 1.08
C GLY A 69 16.55 -6.75 0.29
N TYR A 70 16.57 -5.57 0.90
CA TYR A 70 16.26 -4.31 0.22
C TYR A 70 17.26 -4.03 -0.91
N GLY A 71 18.56 -4.16 -0.64
CA GLY A 71 19.61 -4.01 -1.64
C GLY A 71 19.48 -5.01 -2.79
N ALA A 72 19.17 -6.28 -2.48
CA ALA A 72 18.91 -7.30 -3.49
C ALA A 72 17.68 -6.96 -4.36
N THR A 73 16.62 -6.37 -3.77
CA THR A 73 15.42 -5.98 -4.51
C THR A 73 15.68 -4.82 -5.47
N GLN A 74 16.58 -3.90 -5.13
CA GLN A 74 16.98 -2.79 -6.02
C GLN A 74 17.72 -3.26 -7.27
N ALA A 75 18.27 -4.47 -7.28
CA ALA A 75 18.92 -5.06 -8.45
C ALA A 75 17.91 -5.68 -9.44
N VAL A 76 16.66 -5.92 -9.02
CA VAL A 76 15.62 -6.56 -9.85
C VAL A 76 14.76 -5.48 -10.51
N PRO A 77 14.48 -5.56 -11.83
CA PRO A 77 13.58 -4.62 -12.47
C PRO A 77 12.16 -4.77 -11.93
N GLY A 78 11.55 -3.67 -11.49
CA GLY A 78 10.16 -3.66 -11.06
C GLY A 78 9.86 -2.62 -9.98
N PRO A 79 8.64 -2.65 -9.42
CA PRO A 79 8.27 -1.79 -8.30
C PRO A 79 9.07 -2.18 -7.04
N VAL A 80 9.63 -1.21 -6.34
CA VAL A 80 10.35 -1.43 -5.06
C VAL A 80 9.48 -2.18 -4.03
N PHE A 81 8.15 -2.09 -4.14
CA PHE A 81 7.20 -2.77 -3.25
C PHE A 81 7.20 -4.30 -3.39
N THR A 82 7.82 -4.87 -4.42
CA THR A 82 8.04 -6.32 -4.51
C THR A 82 8.89 -6.84 -3.35
N PHE A 83 9.65 -5.96 -2.68
CA PHE A 83 10.36 -6.26 -1.44
C PHE A 83 9.44 -6.86 -0.36
N ALA A 84 8.15 -6.51 -0.33
CA ALA A 84 7.19 -7.09 0.60
C ALA A 84 7.10 -8.62 0.49
N ALA A 85 7.31 -9.20 -0.71
CA ALA A 85 7.34 -10.64 -0.89
C ALA A 85 8.48 -11.30 -0.10
N PHE A 86 9.68 -10.71 -0.17
CA PHE A 86 10.83 -11.16 0.61
C PHE A 86 10.57 -11.02 2.11
N LEU A 87 10.00 -9.89 2.54
CA LEU A 87 9.65 -9.67 3.94
C LEU A 87 8.70 -10.75 4.46
N GLY A 88 7.68 -11.10 3.67
CA GLY A 88 6.73 -12.15 4.03
C GLY A 88 7.35 -13.54 4.17
N VAL A 89 8.32 -13.88 3.32
CA VAL A 89 9.08 -15.13 3.44
C VAL A 89 9.94 -15.12 4.71
N LYS A 90 10.62 -14.01 4.98
CA LYS A 90 11.56 -13.91 6.11
C LYS A 90 10.88 -13.80 7.47
N ALA A 91 9.72 -13.16 7.54
CA ALA A 91 8.89 -13.11 8.74
C ALA A 91 8.10 -14.41 8.98
N GLU A 92 8.35 -15.47 8.20
CA GLU A 92 7.72 -16.79 8.31
C GLU A 92 6.19 -16.76 8.37
N ILE A 93 5.60 -15.83 7.60
CA ILE A 93 4.15 -15.60 7.59
C ILE A 93 3.44 -16.89 7.14
N PHE A 94 2.55 -17.40 7.99
CA PHE A 94 1.85 -18.68 7.83
C PHE A 94 2.75 -19.93 7.74
N GLY A 95 4.05 -19.82 8.05
CA GLY A 95 5.00 -20.93 7.98
C GLY A 95 5.24 -21.49 6.57
N ASN A 96 4.79 -20.80 5.52
CA ASN A 96 4.93 -21.24 4.13
C ASN A 96 5.49 -20.09 3.27
N PRO A 97 6.66 -20.26 2.62
CA PRO A 97 7.28 -19.19 1.84
C PRO A 97 6.40 -18.60 0.74
N TRP A 98 5.65 -19.43 0.01
CA TRP A 98 4.80 -18.99 -1.09
C TRP A 98 3.59 -18.20 -0.60
N LEU A 99 2.97 -18.67 0.49
CA LEU A 99 1.85 -17.95 1.11
C LEU A 99 2.33 -16.65 1.74
N GLY A 100 3.47 -16.64 2.44
CA GLY A 100 4.07 -15.44 3.01
C GLY A 100 4.38 -14.39 1.94
N ALA A 101 5.02 -14.80 0.84
CA ALA A 101 5.30 -13.93 -0.30
C ALA A 101 4.01 -13.36 -0.92
N GLY A 102 3.05 -14.23 -1.26
CA GLY A 102 1.82 -13.85 -1.94
C GLY A 102 0.93 -12.94 -1.09
N THR A 103 0.74 -13.28 0.18
CA THR A 103 -0.10 -12.49 1.11
C THR A 103 0.53 -11.14 1.43
N SER A 104 1.87 -11.05 1.51
CA SER A 104 2.57 -9.77 1.70
C SER A 104 2.49 -8.86 0.48
N LEU A 105 2.57 -9.42 -0.73
CA LEU A 105 2.31 -8.66 -1.96
C LEU A 105 0.87 -8.14 -2.01
N ILE A 106 -0.10 -8.96 -1.62
CA ILE A 106 -1.49 -8.51 -1.53
C ILE A 106 -1.58 -7.39 -0.48
N ALA A 107 -1.01 -7.57 0.71
CA ALA A 107 -1.09 -6.60 1.80
C ALA A 107 -0.50 -5.24 1.43
N ILE A 108 0.63 -5.17 0.72
CA ILE A 108 1.25 -3.89 0.35
C ILE A 108 0.47 -3.14 -0.74
N PHE A 109 -0.15 -3.85 -1.69
CA PHE A 109 -0.87 -3.24 -2.82
C PHE A 109 -2.37 -3.06 -2.58
N LEU A 110 -2.98 -3.83 -1.68
CA LEU A 110 -4.41 -3.78 -1.36
C LEU A 110 -4.90 -2.38 -0.97
N PRO A 111 -4.19 -1.60 -0.12
CA PRO A 111 -4.60 -0.23 0.21
C PRO A 111 -4.79 0.64 -1.03
N GLY A 112 -3.80 0.64 -1.93
CA GLY A 112 -3.84 1.42 -3.17
C GLY A 112 -4.96 0.96 -4.10
N MET A 113 -5.19 -0.35 -4.22
CA MET A 113 -6.30 -0.89 -5.03
C MET A 113 -7.68 -0.48 -4.46
N LEU A 114 -7.86 -0.54 -3.14
CA LEU A 114 -9.10 -0.14 -2.48
C LEU A 114 -9.34 1.38 -2.61
N LEU A 115 -8.31 2.19 -2.42
CA LEU A 115 -8.39 3.64 -2.60
C LEU A 115 -8.70 3.99 -4.05
N LEU A 116 -8.03 3.38 -5.03
CA LEU A 116 -8.28 3.64 -6.44
C LEU A 116 -9.72 3.28 -6.82
N GLY A 117 -10.17 2.06 -6.48
CA GLY A 117 -11.53 1.61 -6.76
C GLY A 117 -12.59 2.43 -6.04
N GLY A 118 -12.34 2.81 -4.79
CA GLY A 118 -13.27 3.57 -3.96
C GLY A 118 -13.39 5.05 -4.36
N THR A 119 -12.27 5.69 -4.68
CA THR A 119 -12.25 7.12 -5.04
C THR A 119 -12.69 7.39 -6.48
N MET A 120 -12.65 6.40 -7.38
CA MET A 120 -13.02 6.56 -8.79
C MET A 120 -14.43 7.15 -8.98
N ARG A 121 -15.38 6.81 -8.09
CA ARG A 121 -16.73 7.38 -8.06
C ARG A 121 -16.72 8.86 -7.74
N ILE A 122 -15.97 9.25 -6.71
CA ILE A 122 -15.82 10.64 -6.24
C ILE A 122 -15.15 11.44 -7.35
N TRP A 123 -14.08 10.91 -7.93
CA TRP A 123 -13.38 11.52 -9.06
C TRP A 123 -14.30 11.76 -10.26
N GLY A 124 -15.13 10.78 -10.62
CA GLY A 124 -16.11 10.92 -11.71
C GLY A 124 -17.11 12.07 -11.50
N ARG A 125 -17.50 12.35 -10.24
CA ARG A 125 -18.37 13.49 -9.89
C ARG A 125 -17.60 14.81 -9.79
N LEU A 126 -16.34 14.77 -9.36
CA LEU A 126 -15.52 15.97 -9.21
C LEU A 126 -15.07 16.50 -10.57
N ARG A 127 -14.64 15.61 -11.47
CA ARG A 127 -14.15 15.98 -12.81
C ARG A 127 -15.21 16.59 -13.72
N SER A 128 -16.50 16.44 -13.41
CA SER A 128 -17.57 17.11 -14.17
C SER A 128 -17.74 18.58 -13.80
N LYS A 129 -17.12 19.05 -12.71
CA LYS A 129 -17.17 20.44 -12.28
C LYS A 129 -16.07 21.26 -12.96
N ARG A 130 -16.45 22.39 -13.58
CA ARG A 130 -15.52 23.29 -14.31
C ARG A 130 -14.38 23.82 -13.44
N TRP A 131 -14.62 24.09 -12.16
CA TRP A 131 -13.58 24.57 -11.25
C TRP A 131 -12.50 23.51 -10.99
N ALA A 132 -12.89 22.23 -10.87
CA ALA A 132 -11.95 21.15 -10.64
C ALA A 132 -11.06 20.91 -11.86
N GLN A 133 -11.65 20.95 -13.07
CA GLN A 133 -10.90 20.88 -14.33
C GLN A 133 -9.88 22.02 -14.44
N ARG A 134 -10.29 23.26 -14.11
CA ARG A 134 -9.39 24.43 -14.10
C ARG A 134 -8.26 24.30 -13.08
N ALA A 135 -8.56 23.80 -11.88
CA ALA A 135 -7.55 23.59 -10.84
C ALA A 135 -6.49 22.57 -11.27
N VAL A 136 -6.91 21.43 -11.84
CA VAL A 136 -5.99 20.39 -12.37
C VAL A 136 -5.16 20.92 -13.52
N ASN A 137 -5.77 21.67 -14.46
CA ASN A 137 -5.03 22.27 -15.57
C ASN A 137 -4.01 23.30 -15.09
N GLY A 138 -4.35 24.10 -14.08
CA GLY A 138 -3.41 25.04 -13.46
C GLY A 138 -2.25 24.33 -12.77
N ALA A 139 -2.51 23.25 -12.04
CA ALA A 139 -1.46 22.43 -11.44
C ALA A 139 -0.53 21.81 -12.52
N ASN A 140 -1.10 21.24 -13.59
CA ASN A 140 -0.32 20.68 -14.68
C ASN A 140 0.56 21.75 -15.37
N ALA A 141 0.06 22.97 -15.52
CA ALA A 141 0.83 24.07 -16.10
C ALA A 141 1.97 24.60 -15.20
N GLY A 142 1.96 24.28 -13.90
CA GLY A 142 3.06 24.62 -12.98
C GLY A 142 4.12 23.52 -12.83
N VAL A 143 3.86 22.32 -13.36
CA VAL A 143 4.76 21.15 -13.26
C VAL A 143 5.52 20.89 -14.57
N VAL A 144 5.10 21.52 -15.69
CA VAL A 144 5.79 21.53 -16.99
C VAL A 144 6.57 22.82 -17.15
#